data_AF-A0A944V5V9-F1
#
_entry.id   AF-A0A944V5V9-F1
#
_cell.length_a   1.000
_cell.length_b   1.000
_cell.length_c   1.000
_cell.angle_alpha   90.00
_cell.angle_beta   90.00
_cell.angle_gamma   90.00
#
_symmetry.space_group_name_H-M   'P 1'
#
loop_
_entity.id
_entity.type
_entity.pdbx_description
1 polymer ?
#
loop_
_entity_poly.entity_id
_entity_poly.type
_entity_poly.pdbx_seq_one_letter_code
_entity_poly.pdbx_strand_id
1 'polypeptide(L)'
;PELHKMLELGVKGGQFSSGAQKDGFLKYDGGRPVAAYDYETKRYVEYAEIHTKCDEKIGVIPTSLKPWKAVNFNKKKFDILDGYFKELNETDSFGGKLAIEYLNNSKEIGKKLVNMNVARTDEDVNTVLLTGFYHAYGPINNY
;
A
#
# COMPACT_ATOMS: atom_id res chain seq x y z
N PRO A 1 -0.60 -14.48 10.43
CA PRO A 1 -1.00 -15.87 10.77
C PRO A 1 -2.09 -16.44 9.85
N GLU A 2 -2.92 -15.55 9.32
CA GLU A 2 -4.04 -15.71 8.41
C GLU A 2 -3.59 -16.26 7.05
N LEU A 3 -2.47 -15.75 6.53
CA LEU A 3 -1.85 -16.26 5.30
C LEU A 3 -1.56 -17.76 5.38
N HIS A 4 -1.05 -18.26 6.51
CA HIS A 4 -0.74 -19.67 6.68
C HIS A 4 -2.01 -20.52 6.65
N LYS A 5 -3.07 -20.09 7.36
CA LYS A 5 -4.38 -20.76 7.33
C LYS A 5 -4.94 -20.88 5.91
N MET A 6 -4.80 -19.83 5.10
CA MET A 6 -5.26 -19.83 3.71
C MET A 6 -4.43 -20.77 2.83
N LEU A 7 -3.11 -20.80 3.02
CA LEU A 7 -2.22 -21.73 2.31
C LEU A 7 -2.54 -23.20 2.67
N GLU A 8 -2.84 -23.50 3.92
CA GLU A 8 -3.27 -24.81 4.40
C GLU A 8 -4.61 -25.25 3.78
N LEU A 9 -5.53 -24.30 3.57
CA LEU A 9 -6.79 -24.53 2.84
C LEU A 9 -6.61 -24.65 1.32
N GLY A 10 -5.39 -24.54 0.81
CA GLY A 10 -5.09 -24.61 -0.64
C GLY A 10 -5.43 -23.33 -1.41
N VAL A 11 -5.74 -22.24 -0.72
CA VAL A 11 -6.10 -20.94 -1.32
C VAL A 11 -4.81 -20.18 -1.65
N LYS A 12 -4.24 -20.46 -2.83
CA LYS A 12 -2.90 -19.98 -3.23
C LYS A 12 -2.91 -18.91 -4.32
N GLY A 13 -3.96 -18.84 -5.14
CA GLY A 13 -4.04 -17.91 -6.26
C GLY A 13 -3.00 -18.18 -7.35
N GLY A 14 -2.57 -17.10 -8.02
CA GLY A 14 -1.50 -17.11 -9.01
C GLY A 14 -2.00 -16.77 -10.41
N GLN A 15 -1.30 -17.27 -11.42
CA GLN A 15 -1.59 -16.98 -12.82
C GLN A 15 -1.68 -18.28 -13.63
N PHE A 16 -2.55 -18.30 -14.64
CA PHE A 16 -2.57 -19.32 -15.69
C PHE A 16 -1.48 -19.03 -16.73
N SER A 17 -1.10 -20.04 -17.52
CA SER A 17 -0.14 -19.86 -18.62
C SER A 17 -0.60 -18.86 -19.69
N SER A 18 -1.92 -18.66 -19.80
CA SER A 18 -2.53 -17.64 -20.65
C SER A 18 -2.37 -16.21 -20.12
N GLY A 19 -1.81 -16.02 -18.92
CA GLY A 19 -1.73 -14.73 -18.24
C GLY A 19 -2.98 -14.36 -17.44
N ALA A 20 -4.06 -15.14 -17.53
CA ALA A 20 -5.26 -14.93 -16.71
C ALA A 20 -4.95 -15.15 -15.21
N GLN A 21 -5.61 -14.38 -14.35
CA GLN A 21 -5.46 -14.51 -12.89
C GLN A 21 -6.20 -15.75 -12.39
N LYS A 22 -5.61 -16.46 -11.43
CA LYS A 22 -6.23 -17.56 -10.70
C LYS A 22 -6.78 -17.04 -9.39
N ASP A 23 -7.99 -17.49 -9.07
CA ASP A 23 -8.59 -17.19 -7.78
C ASP A 23 -7.77 -17.79 -6.63
N GLY A 24 -7.64 -16.99 -5.57
CA GLY A 24 -6.90 -17.32 -4.36
C GLY A 24 -7.43 -16.46 -3.23
N PHE A 25 -6.55 -15.65 -2.65
CA PHE A 25 -6.94 -14.60 -1.70
C PHE A 25 -8.02 -13.68 -2.27
N LEU A 26 -7.90 -13.39 -3.56
CA LEU A 26 -8.83 -12.59 -4.34
C LEU A 26 -9.51 -13.46 -5.39
N LYS A 27 -10.77 -13.14 -5.67
CA LYS A 27 -11.51 -13.65 -6.83
C LYS A 27 -11.46 -12.61 -7.94
N TYR A 28 -11.30 -13.05 -9.18
CA TYR A 28 -11.16 -12.15 -10.32
C TYR A 28 -12.30 -12.26 -11.32
N ASP A 29 -12.72 -11.13 -11.87
CA ASP A 29 -13.58 -11.03 -13.06
C ASP A 29 -12.93 -10.08 -14.07
N GLY A 30 -12.70 -10.54 -15.30
CA GLY A 30 -11.99 -9.76 -16.32
C GLY A 30 -10.60 -9.26 -15.89
N GLY A 31 -9.92 -9.99 -15.01
CA GLY A 31 -8.62 -9.61 -14.43
C GLY A 31 -8.70 -8.56 -13.30
N ARG A 32 -9.90 -8.15 -12.89
CA ARG A 32 -10.12 -7.24 -11.75
C ARG A 32 -10.55 -8.03 -10.52
N PRO A 33 -10.01 -7.73 -9.32
CA PRO A 33 -10.48 -8.39 -8.12
C PRO A 33 -11.90 -7.91 -7.78
N VAL A 34 -12.82 -8.85 -7.50
CA VAL A 34 -14.24 -8.58 -7.18
C VAL A 34 -14.65 -9.03 -5.78
N ALA A 35 -13.93 -10.00 -5.20
CA ALA A 35 -14.19 -10.53 -3.88
C ALA A 35 -12.90 -10.93 -3.17
N ALA A 36 -12.95 -11.02 -1.84
CA ALA A 36 -11.88 -11.59 -1.01
C ALA A 36 -12.35 -12.90 -0.36
N TYR A 37 -11.44 -13.86 -0.22
CA TYR A 37 -11.75 -15.13 0.45
C TYR A 37 -11.75 -14.94 1.97
N ASP A 38 -12.87 -15.27 2.61
CA ASP A 38 -13.00 -15.39 4.05
C ASP A 38 -12.71 -16.84 4.47
N TYR A 39 -11.62 -17.05 5.21
CA TYR A 39 -11.19 -18.37 5.63
C TYR A 39 -11.99 -18.96 6.80
N GLU A 40 -12.75 -18.14 7.53
CA GLU A 40 -13.63 -18.62 8.60
C GLU A 40 -14.91 -19.20 8.00
N THR A 41 -15.52 -18.46 7.06
CA THR A 41 -16.75 -18.89 6.38
C THR A 41 -16.50 -19.72 5.12
N LYS A 42 -15.24 -19.84 4.68
CA LYS A 42 -14.77 -20.57 3.50
C LYS A 42 -15.46 -20.16 2.20
N ARG A 43 -15.83 -18.88 2.08
CA ARG A 43 -16.48 -18.31 0.89
C ARG A 43 -15.80 -17.03 0.45
N TYR A 44 -16.04 -16.66 -0.81
CA TYR A 44 -15.74 -15.33 -1.29
C TYR A 44 -16.80 -14.35 -0.81
N VAL A 45 -16.35 -13.21 -0.29
CA VAL A 45 -17.19 -12.07 0.09
C VAL A 45 -16.95 -10.98 -0.94
N GLU A 46 -18.00 -10.63 -1.70
CA GLU A 46 -17.92 -9.64 -2.77
C GLU A 46 -17.64 -8.25 -2.17
N TYR A 47 -16.82 -7.45 -2.84
CA TYR A 47 -16.49 -6.10 -2.34
C TYR A 47 -17.72 -5.21 -2.19
N ALA A 48 -18.73 -5.41 -3.04
CA ALA A 48 -20.01 -4.75 -2.91
C ALA A 48 -20.66 -4.95 -1.53
N GLU A 49 -20.44 -6.09 -0.87
CA GLU A 49 -21.00 -6.40 0.46
C GLU A 49 -20.27 -5.68 1.60
N ILE A 50 -19.00 -5.30 1.41
CA ILE A 50 -18.14 -4.80 2.49
C ILE A 50 -17.65 -3.36 2.30
N HIS A 51 -17.68 -2.83 1.07
CA HIS A 51 -17.06 -1.53 0.74
C HIS A 51 -17.54 -0.40 1.64
N THR A 52 -18.86 -0.27 1.87
CA THR A 52 -19.42 0.81 2.70
C THR A 52 -18.86 0.77 4.13
N LYS A 53 -18.79 -0.43 4.74
CA LYS A 53 -18.22 -0.61 6.09
C LYS A 53 -16.73 -0.32 6.10
N CYS A 54 -16.01 -0.67 5.04
CA CYS A 54 -14.60 -0.37 4.88
C CYS A 54 -14.36 1.14 4.76
N ASP A 55 -15.14 1.84 3.94
CA ASP A 55 -15.05 3.29 3.74
C ASP A 55 -15.34 4.05 5.04
N GLU A 56 -16.40 3.66 5.75
CA GLU A 56 -16.73 4.19 7.08
C GLU A 56 -15.60 3.97 8.08
N LYS A 57 -15.00 2.77 8.08
CA LYS A 57 -13.89 2.44 8.97
C LYS A 57 -12.63 3.22 8.62
N ILE A 58 -12.24 3.26 7.35
CA ILE A 58 -11.06 4.01 6.87
C ILE A 58 -11.21 5.49 7.24
N GLY A 59 -12.42 6.04 7.06
CA GLY A 59 -12.77 7.40 7.41
C GLY A 59 -12.30 8.40 6.37
N VAL A 60 -12.18 9.66 6.81
CA VAL A 60 -11.86 10.77 5.91
C VAL A 60 -10.44 10.62 5.35
N ILE A 61 -10.34 10.81 4.03
CA ILE A 61 -9.09 10.80 3.26
C ILE A 61 -8.62 12.25 3.12
N PRO A 62 -7.29 12.53 3.19
CA PRO A 62 -6.76 13.86 2.90
C PRO A 62 -7.24 14.40 1.56
N THR A 63 -7.84 15.59 1.56
CA THR A 63 -8.34 16.30 0.38
C THR A 63 -7.21 16.65 -0.61
N SER A 64 -6.00 16.81 -0.09
CA SER A 64 -4.77 17.03 -0.85
C SER A 64 -4.27 15.77 -1.58
N LEU A 65 -4.84 14.58 -1.35
CA LEU A 65 -4.39 13.34 -1.97
C LEU A 65 -4.35 13.46 -3.50
N LYS A 66 -3.19 13.11 -4.07
CA LYS A 66 -2.99 13.01 -5.52
C LYS A 66 -2.45 11.64 -5.91
N PRO A 67 -2.83 11.09 -7.08
CA PRO A 67 -2.19 9.90 -7.61
C PRO A 67 -0.67 10.11 -7.77
N TRP A 68 0.13 9.08 -7.50
CA TRP A 68 1.60 9.16 -7.55
C TRP A 68 2.15 9.71 -8.88
N LYS A 69 1.50 9.38 -10.01
CA LYS A 69 1.87 9.89 -11.33
C LYS A 69 1.74 11.41 -11.40
N ALA A 70 0.67 11.96 -10.82
CA ALA A 70 0.45 13.41 -10.80
C ALA A 70 1.44 14.12 -9.87
N VAL A 71 1.96 13.44 -8.85
CA VAL A 71 2.98 13.97 -7.93
C VAL A 71 4.37 13.94 -8.57
N ASN A 72 4.79 12.80 -9.13
CA ASN A 72 6.16 12.59 -9.60
C ASN A 72 6.60 13.50 -10.74
N PHE A 73 5.68 13.85 -11.64
CA PHE A 73 5.99 14.69 -12.79
C PHE A 73 5.64 16.16 -12.58
N ASN A 74 5.24 16.55 -11.36
CA ASN A 74 4.91 17.93 -11.03
C ASN A 74 6.16 18.73 -10.65
N LYS A 75 6.30 19.93 -11.21
CA LYS A 75 7.39 20.86 -10.84
C LYS A 75 7.30 21.33 -9.38
N LYS A 76 6.11 21.33 -8.79
CA LYS A 76 5.82 21.69 -7.39
C LYS A 76 5.59 20.46 -6.51
N LYS A 77 6.28 19.37 -6.80
CA LYS A 77 6.15 18.09 -6.11
C LYS A 77 6.31 18.22 -4.58
N PHE A 78 7.30 18.98 -4.13
CA PHE A 78 7.57 19.17 -2.70
C PHE A 78 6.41 19.87 -2.00
N ASP A 79 5.88 20.98 -2.55
CA ASP A 79 4.71 21.68 -2.01
C ASP A 79 3.47 20.77 -1.87
N ILE A 80 3.26 19.88 -2.85
CA ILE A 80 2.14 18.92 -2.82
C ILE A 80 2.32 17.92 -1.68
N LEU A 81 3.55 17.42 -1.50
CA LEU A 81 3.87 16.45 -0.46
C LEU A 81 3.77 17.08 0.93
N ASP A 82 4.29 18.29 1.12
CA ASP A 82 4.19 19.04 2.38
C ASP A 82 2.72 19.25 2.77
N GLY A 83 1.89 19.70 1.82
CA GLY A 83 0.45 19.88 2.05
C GLY A 83 -0.25 18.56 2.42
N TYR A 84 0.10 17.48 1.74
CA TYR A 84 -0.47 16.15 1.99
C TYR A 84 -0.09 15.60 3.36
N PHE A 85 1.19 15.64 3.72
CA PHE A 85 1.64 15.10 4.99
C PHE A 85 1.20 15.94 6.18
N LYS A 86 1.10 17.26 6.01
CA LYS A 86 0.47 18.12 7.03
C LYS A 86 -0.96 17.67 7.33
N GLU A 87 -1.79 17.50 6.30
CA GLU A 87 -3.18 17.07 6.46
C GLU A 87 -3.28 15.63 7.01
N LEU A 88 -2.40 14.74 6.57
CA LEU A 88 -2.35 13.36 7.05
C LEU A 88 -2.00 13.31 8.55
N ASN A 89 -1.01 14.08 9.00
CA ASN A 89 -0.59 14.16 10.40
C ASN A 89 -1.66 14.78 11.31
N GLU A 90 -2.59 15.57 10.75
CA GLU A 90 -3.74 16.15 11.46
C GLU A 90 -4.96 15.20 11.50
N THR A 91 -4.93 14.09 10.76
CA THR A 91 -6.05 13.16 10.64
C THR A 91 -6.08 12.12 11.78
N ASP A 92 -7.23 11.99 12.46
CA ASP A 92 -7.43 10.98 13.51
C ASP A 92 -8.13 9.68 13.01
N SER A 93 -8.44 9.61 11.71
CA SER A 93 -9.10 8.46 11.09
C SER A 93 -8.23 7.20 11.18
N PHE A 94 -8.87 6.03 11.19
CA PHE A 94 -8.16 4.75 11.17
C PHE A 94 -7.25 4.65 9.95
N GLY A 95 -7.71 5.09 8.78
CA GLY A 95 -6.93 5.10 7.54
C GLY A 95 -5.71 6.00 7.62
N GLY A 96 -5.84 7.20 8.21
CA GLY A 96 -4.73 8.12 8.43
C GLY A 96 -3.65 7.52 9.34
N LYS A 97 -4.07 6.97 10.48
CA LYS A 97 -3.16 6.28 11.43
C LYS A 97 -2.45 5.09 10.79
N LEU A 98 -3.19 4.26 10.05
CA LEU A 98 -2.63 3.11 9.34
C LEU A 98 -1.62 3.53 8.28
N ALA A 99 -1.89 4.62 7.55
CA ALA A 99 -0.96 5.17 6.58
C ALA A 99 0.34 5.67 7.25
N ILE A 100 0.23 6.44 8.34
CA ILE A 100 1.40 6.92 9.10
C ILE A 100 2.22 5.73 9.64
N GLU A 101 1.58 4.71 10.20
CA GLU A 101 2.25 3.51 10.70
C GLU A 101 3.00 2.77 9.57
N TYR A 102 2.35 2.58 8.42
CA TYR A 102 2.98 2.00 7.24
C TYR A 102 4.23 2.78 6.80
N LEU A 103 4.16 4.11 6.77
CA LEU A 103 5.25 4.97 6.35
C LEU A 103 6.42 4.95 7.33
N ASN A 104 6.14 4.96 8.63
CA ASN A 104 7.16 4.80 9.67
C ASN A 104 7.86 3.45 9.54
N ASN A 105 7.11 2.37 9.33
CA ASN A 105 7.69 1.04 9.10
C ASN A 105 8.57 1.02 7.83
N SER A 106 8.14 1.69 6.76
CA SER A 106 8.93 1.84 5.53
C SER A 106 10.25 2.59 5.77
N LYS A 107 10.21 3.68 6.55
CA LYS A 107 11.41 4.44 6.98
C LYS A 107 12.37 3.58 7.78
N GLU A 108 11.86 2.81 8.73
CA GLU A 108 12.68 1.94 9.58
C GLU A 108 13.29 0.77 8.78
N ILE A 109 12.58 0.20 7.81
CA ILE A 109 13.15 -0.77 6.87
C ILE A 109 14.26 -0.12 6.04
N GLY A 110 14.05 1.10 5.54
CA GLY A 110 15.06 1.86 4.80
C GLY A 110 16.35 2.04 5.62
N LYS A 111 16.23 2.54 6.85
CA LYS A 111 17.37 2.68 7.78
C LYS A 111 18.04 1.34 8.09
N LYS A 112 17.25 0.26 8.21
CA LYS A 112 17.78 -1.08 8.44
C LYS A 112 18.67 -1.55 7.29
N LEU A 113 18.36 -1.20 6.05
CA LEU A 113 19.23 -1.51 4.89
C LEU A 113 20.60 -0.83 5.02
N VAL A 114 20.64 0.42 5.51
CA VAL A 114 21.89 1.15 5.77
C VAL A 114 22.65 0.49 6.93
N ASN A 115 21.98 0.22 8.04
CA ASN A 115 22.58 -0.44 9.21
C ASN A 115 23.13 -1.85 8.91
N MET A 116 22.53 -2.56 7.95
CA MET A 116 22.98 -3.87 7.49
C MET A 116 24.06 -3.79 6.40
N ASN A 117 24.55 -2.59 6.05
CA ASN A 117 25.49 -2.33 4.96
C ASN A 117 25.00 -2.83 3.59
N VAL A 118 23.68 -2.92 3.37
CA VAL A 118 23.08 -3.20 2.06
C VAL A 118 23.10 -1.93 1.19
N ALA A 119 22.91 -0.77 1.81
CA ALA A 119 23.12 0.55 1.22
C ALA A 119 24.15 1.32 2.05
N ARG A 120 24.88 2.27 1.45
CA ARG A 120 25.94 3.01 2.16
C ARG A 120 25.38 4.21 2.93
N THR A 121 24.38 4.90 2.37
CA THR A 121 23.70 6.02 3.04
C THR A 121 22.18 6.00 2.82
N ASP A 122 21.46 6.83 3.58
CA ASP A 122 20.01 7.03 3.41
C ASP A 122 19.67 7.55 2.01
N GLU A 123 20.54 8.39 1.43
CA GLU A 123 20.41 8.92 0.07
C GLU A 123 20.48 7.82 -0.98
N ASP A 124 21.30 6.77 -0.79
CA ASP A 124 21.35 5.64 -1.73
C ASP A 124 20.01 4.90 -1.78
N VAL A 125 19.43 4.62 -0.60
CA VAL A 125 18.11 3.98 -0.47
C VAL A 125 17.04 4.83 -1.16
N ASN A 126 17.03 6.13 -0.85
CA ASN A 126 16.08 7.06 -1.44
C ASN A 126 16.28 7.17 -2.96
N THR A 127 17.50 7.23 -3.46
CA THR A 127 17.81 7.32 -4.89
C THR A 127 17.24 6.13 -5.65
N VAL A 128 17.44 4.90 -5.14
CA VAL A 128 16.88 3.69 -5.75
C VAL A 128 15.35 3.73 -5.75
N LEU A 129 14.70 4.08 -4.63
CA LEU A 129 13.24 4.11 -4.58
C LEU A 129 12.64 5.23 -5.44
N LEU A 130 13.24 6.41 -5.48
CA LEU A 130 12.78 7.54 -6.29
C LEU A 130 12.93 7.28 -7.79
N THR A 131 14.04 6.68 -8.22
CA THR A 131 14.38 6.55 -9.65
C THR A 131 14.01 5.19 -10.25
N GLY A 132 14.23 4.09 -9.52
CA GLY A 132 13.97 2.73 -9.99
C GLY A 132 12.53 2.26 -9.75
N PHE A 133 11.90 2.73 -8.68
CA PHE A 133 10.55 2.31 -8.29
C PHE A 133 9.51 3.44 -8.41
N TYR A 134 9.92 4.62 -8.88
CA TYR A 134 9.07 5.80 -8.98
C TYR A 134 8.35 6.16 -7.67
N HIS A 135 9.01 5.91 -6.52
CA HIS A 135 8.49 6.37 -5.23
C HIS A 135 8.43 7.90 -5.21
N ALA A 136 7.42 8.48 -4.58
CA ALA A 136 7.24 9.93 -4.63
C ALA A 136 8.21 10.68 -3.70
N TYR A 137 8.55 10.18 -2.53
CA TYR A 137 9.26 10.99 -1.52
C TYR A 137 10.46 10.28 -0.87
N GLY A 138 10.83 9.09 -1.36
CA GLY A 138 11.74 8.18 -0.67
C GLY A 138 11.20 7.70 0.70
N PRO A 139 11.62 6.54 1.20
CA PRO A 139 11.16 6.03 2.50
C PRO A 139 11.79 6.79 3.68
N ILE A 140 12.99 7.36 3.51
CA ILE A 140 13.70 8.08 4.57
C ILE A 140 13.56 9.59 4.32
N ASN A 141 12.53 10.18 4.92
CA ASN A 141 12.19 11.61 4.76
C ASN A 141 11.76 12.23 6.10
N ASN A 142 11.46 13.53 6.09
CA ASN A 142 11.12 14.33 7.27
C ASN A 142 9.72 14.97 7.20
N TYR A 143 8.83 14.41 6.38
CA TYR A 143 7.44 14.84 6.31
C TYR A 143 6.63 14.42 7.55
#